data_AF-A0A430H935-F1
#
_entry.id   AF-A0A430H935-F1
#
_cell.length_a   1.000
_cell.length_b   1.000
_cell.length_c   1.000
_cell.angle_alpha   90.00
_cell.angle_beta   90.00
_cell.angle_gamma   90.00
#
_symmetry.space_group_name_H-M   'P 1'
#
loop_
_entity.id
_entity.type
_entity.pdbx_description
1 polymer ?
#
loop_
_entity_poly.entity_id
_entity_poly.type
_entity_poly.pdbx_seq_one_letter_code
_entity_poly.pdbx_strand_id
1 'polypeptide(L)'
;MRGSPSSQKARGRRGLRHFRLADITIQLPFEATDDDRASLLRASGVPMKDNGEVARGLLFECAGKRPDCCTVLRWFDEDSIGGAHGA
;
A
#
# COMPACT_ATOMS: atom_id res chain seq x y z
N MET A 1 55.12 -19.95 -8.50
CA MET A 1 54.07 -20.38 -7.53
C MET A 1 53.37 -19.16 -6.95
N ARG A 2 52.06 -19.30 -6.71
CA ARG A 2 51.10 -18.39 -6.05
C ARG A 2 50.61 -17.18 -6.86
N GLY A 3 49.37 -17.31 -7.31
CA GLY A 3 48.55 -16.21 -7.81
C GLY A 3 47.20 -16.72 -8.30
N SER A 4 46.27 -17.01 -7.40
CA SER A 4 44.84 -17.18 -7.74
C SER A 4 43.99 -16.79 -6.54
N PRO A 5 43.25 -15.67 -6.59
CA PRO A 5 42.18 -15.42 -5.65
C PRO A 5 40.93 -16.14 -6.16
N SER A 6 40.74 -17.38 -5.69
CA SER A 6 39.42 -18.00 -5.64
C SER A 6 38.74 -17.50 -4.37
N SER A 7 37.65 -16.74 -4.52
CA SER A 7 36.36 -17.14 -3.97
C SER A 7 35.37 -16.00 -4.15
N GLN A 8 34.36 -16.29 -4.98
CA GLN A 8 33.09 -15.59 -5.01
C GLN A 8 32.44 -15.61 -3.61
N LYS A 9 32.14 -14.44 -3.06
CA LYS A 9 31.07 -14.12 -2.07
C LYS A 9 31.54 -12.82 -1.39
N ALA A 10 30.82 -11.73 -1.36
CA ALA A 10 29.38 -11.57 -1.33
C ALA A 10 29.00 -10.35 -2.17
N ARG A 11 28.18 -10.56 -3.20
CA ARG A 11 27.24 -9.52 -3.58
C ARG A 11 26.22 -9.47 -2.45
N GLY A 12 26.49 -8.62 -1.46
CA GLY A 12 25.53 -8.27 -0.42
C GLY A 12 24.20 -7.99 -1.12
N ARG A 13 23.21 -8.82 -0.80
CA ARG A 13 21.83 -8.67 -1.24
C ARG A 13 21.45 -7.23 -0.90
N ARG A 14 21.38 -6.35 -1.91
CA ARG A 14 20.60 -5.11 -1.79
C ARG A 14 19.22 -5.59 -1.39
N GLY A 15 18.84 -5.35 -0.14
CA GLY A 15 17.54 -5.76 0.40
C GLY A 15 16.48 -5.43 -0.64
N LEU A 16 15.74 -6.45 -1.07
CA LEU A 16 14.56 -6.23 -1.89
C LEU A 16 13.75 -5.19 -1.11
N ARG A 17 13.51 -4.02 -1.69
CA ARG A 17 12.48 -3.13 -1.15
C ARG A 17 11.21 -3.96 -1.26
N HIS A 18 10.71 -4.48 -0.15
CA HIS A 18 9.48 -5.27 -0.15
C HIS A 18 8.36 -4.30 -0.54
N PHE A 19 8.01 -4.28 -1.82
CA PHE A 19 6.85 -3.54 -2.29
C PHE A 19 5.62 -4.33 -1.86
N ARG A 20 4.93 -3.86 -0.82
CA ARG A 20 3.67 -4.44 -0.37
C ARG A 20 2.54 -3.96 -1.28
N LEU A 21 1.74 -4.91 -1.78
CA LEU A 21 0.49 -4.59 -2.44
C LEU A 21 -0.56 -4.20 -1.39
N ALA A 22 -1.40 -3.23 -1.72
CA ALA A 22 -2.54 -2.86 -0.87
C ALA A 22 -3.54 -4.02 -0.82
N ASP A 23 -4.16 -4.24 0.34
CA ASP A 23 -5.17 -5.28 0.49
C ASP A 23 -6.44 -4.90 -0.28
N ILE A 24 -6.76 -3.60 -0.31
CA ILE A 24 -7.88 -3.04 -1.06
C ILE A 24 -7.39 -1.84 -1.85
N THR A 25 -7.71 -1.82 -3.15
CA THR A 25 -7.49 -0.66 -4.04
C THR A 25 -8.83 -0.22 -4.62
N ILE A 26 -9.15 1.06 -4.45
CA ILE A 26 -10.40 1.66 -4.92
C ILE A 26 -10.05 2.83 -5.84
N GLN A 27 -10.78 2.97 -6.94
CA GLN A 27 -10.73 4.13 -7.80
C GLN A 27 -11.95 5.00 -7.53
N LEU A 28 -11.73 6.18 -6.98
CA LEU A 28 -12.75 7.21 -6.77
C LEU A 28 -12.93 8.01 -8.06
N PRO A 29 -14.16 8.14 -8.58
CA PRO A 29 -14.47 9.08 -9.65
C PRO A 29 -14.03 10.51 -9.29
N PHE A 30 -13.69 11.32 -10.30
CA PHE A 30 -13.19 12.68 -10.10
C PHE A 30 -14.15 13.57 -9.28
N GLU A 31 -15.46 13.45 -9.53
CA GLU A 31 -16.50 14.24 -8.85
C GLU A 31 -17.06 13.56 -7.59
N ALA A 32 -16.38 12.52 -7.08
CA ALA A 32 -16.84 11.82 -5.89
C ALA A 32 -16.80 12.73 -4.65
N THR A 33 -17.91 12.76 -3.92
CA THR A 33 -18.01 13.46 -2.63
C THR A 33 -17.33 12.65 -1.52
N ASP A 34 -17.17 13.26 -0.34
CA ASP A 34 -16.69 12.55 0.85
C ASP A 34 -17.62 11.40 1.25
N ASP A 35 -18.93 11.55 1.04
CA ASP A 35 -19.92 10.49 1.28
C ASP A 35 -19.79 9.34 0.26
N ASP A 36 -19.53 9.65 -1.01
CA ASP A 36 -19.24 8.63 -2.04
C ASP A 36 -17.97 7.86 -1.68
N ARG A 37 -16.94 8.58 -1.25
CA ARG A 37 -15.68 8.00 -0.77
C ARG A 37 -15.91 7.06 0.41
N ALA A 38 -16.64 7.51 1.43
CA ALA A 38 -16.94 6.68 2.60
C ALA A 38 -17.78 5.45 2.23
N SER A 39 -18.77 5.62 1.34
CA SER A 39 -19.63 4.54 0.86
C SER A 39 -18.85 3.49 0.07
N LEU A 40 -17.96 3.91 -0.82
CA LEU A 40 -17.11 3.00 -1.60
C LEU A 40 -16.12 2.24 -0.71
N LEU A 41 -15.52 2.91 0.29
CA LEU A 41 -14.65 2.26 1.27
C LEU A 41 -15.41 1.16 2.04
N ARG A 42 -16.60 1.47 2.56
CA ARG A 42 -17.45 0.50 3.26
C ARG A 42 -17.85 -0.67 2.36
N ALA A 43 -18.31 -0.38 1.14
CA ALA A 43 -18.72 -1.40 0.17
C ALA A 43 -17.58 -2.34 -0.24
N SER A 44 -16.33 -1.84 -0.19
CA SER A 44 -15.13 -2.62 -0.50
C SER A 44 -14.64 -3.47 0.69
N GLY A 45 -15.28 -3.35 1.86
CA GLY A 45 -14.89 -4.08 3.07
C GLY A 45 -13.82 -3.39 3.93
N VAL A 46 -13.51 -2.11 3.66
CA VAL A 46 -12.62 -1.34 4.55
C VAL A 46 -13.36 -1.10 5.88
N PRO A 47 -12.75 -1.41 7.03
CA PRO A 47 -13.33 -1.10 8.33
C PRO A 47 -13.43 0.42 8.52
N MET A 48 -14.66 0.91 8.67
CA MET A 48 -14.97 2.34 8.78
C MET A 48 -15.72 2.61 10.09
N LYS A 49 -15.45 3.74 10.71
CA LYS A 49 -16.20 4.26 11.86
C LYS A 49 -17.49 4.95 11.38
N ASP A 50 -18.39 5.20 12.32
CA ASP A 50 -19.66 5.90 12.06
C ASP A 50 -19.45 7.34 11.59
N ASN A 51 -18.36 7.99 12.00
CA ASN A 51 -17.99 9.34 11.57
C ASN A 51 -17.35 9.42 10.17
N GLY A 52 -17.25 8.30 9.44
CA GLY A 52 -16.68 8.26 8.09
C GLY A 52 -15.16 8.11 8.03
N GLU A 53 -14.48 8.00 9.18
CA GLU A 53 -13.05 7.71 9.22
C GLU A 53 -12.76 6.20 9.11
N VAL A 54 -11.55 5.87 8.67
CA VAL A 54 -11.05 4.49 8.71
C VAL A 54 -10.88 4.06 10.17
N ALA A 55 -11.43 2.89 10.52
CA ALA A 55 -11.40 2.35 11.87
C ALA A 55 -10.07 1.67 12.21
N ARG A 56 -9.43 1.04 11.23
CA ARG A 56 -8.12 0.37 11.37
C ARG A 56 -7.36 0.37 10.04
N GLY A 57 -6.04 0.22 10.11
CA GLY A 57 -5.22 0.16 8.90
C GLY A 57 -4.88 1.55 8.35
N LEU A 58 -4.04 1.57 7.33
CA LEU A 58 -3.56 2.79 6.70
C LEU A 58 -4.23 2.99 5.34
N LEU A 59 -4.82 4.16 5.15
CA LEU A 59 -5.38 4.58 3.87
C LEU A 59 -4.44 5.59 3.21
N PHE A 60 -3.90 5.22 2.06
CA PHE A 60 -3.08 6.10 1.23
C PHE A 60 -3.88 6.60 0.04
N GLU A 61 -3.88 7.92 -0.14
CA GLU A 61 -4.52 8.57 -1.27
C GLU A 61 -3.48 8.95 -2.32
N CYS A 62 -3.73 8.54 -3.57
CA CYS A 62 -2.96 8.93 -4.73
C CYS A 62 -3.88 9.70 -5.69
N ALA A 63 -3.99 11.01 -5.47
CA ALA A 63 -4.64 11.91 -6.40
C ALA A 63 -3.75 12.07 -7.64
N GLY A 64 -4.33 11.89 -8.83
CA GLY A 64 -3.60 12.19 -10.06
C GLY A 64 -3.42 13.70 -10.20
N LYS A 65 -2.38 14.11 -10.95
CA LYS A 65 -2.02 15.52 -11.11
C LYS A 65 -2.92 16.31 -12.07
N ARG A 66 -3.93 15.67 -12.65
CA ARG A 66 -4.82 16.28 -13.65
C ARG A 66 -6.14 16.66 -12.97
N PRO A 67 -6.75 17.78 -13.38
CA PRO A 67 -7.98 18.23 -12.77
C PRO A 67 -9.19 17.34 -13.07
N ASP A 68 -9.12 16.32 -13.93
CA ASP A 68 -10.27 15.45 -14.24
C ASP A 68 -9.95 13.95 -14.05
N CYS A 69 -8.91 13.62 -13.28
CA CYS A 69 -8.51 12.23 -13.08
C CYS A 69 -9.07 11.65 -11.78
N CYS A 70 -9.38 10.35 -11.82
CA CYS A 70 -9.78 9.60 -10.66
C CYS A 70 -8.70 9.62 -9.57
N THR A 71 -9.13 9.61 -8.31
CA THR A 71 -8.26 9.41 -7.16
C THR A 71 -8.16 7.92 -6.86
N VAL A 72 -6.95 7.41 -6.63
CA VAL A 72 -6.76 6.01 -6.22
C VAL A 72 -6.54 5.95 -4.71
N LEU A 73 -7.40 5.21 -4.02
CA LEU A 73 -7.24 4.91 -2.60
C LEU A 73 -6.65 3.51 -2.44
N ARG A 74 -5.66 3.39 -1.55
CA ARG A 74 -4.98 2.13 -1.23
C ARG A 74 -5.04 1.92 0.27
N TRP A 75 -5.77 0.90 0.69
CA TRP A 75 -5.87 0.54 2.09
C TRP A 75 -4.99 -0.66 2.42
N PHE A 76 -4.35 -0.58 3.59
CA PHE A 76 -3.40 -1.54 4.11
C PHE A 76 -3.84 -1.95 5.52
N ASP A 77 -4.21 -3.19 5.70
CA ASP A 77 -4.57 -3.75 7.00
C ASP A 77 -3.34 -3.79 7.92
N GLU A 78 -3.48 -3.32 9.15
CA GLU A 78 -2.39 -3.25 10.14
C GLU A 78 -1.85 -4.63 10.50
N ASP A 79 -2.75 -5.63 10.65
CA ASP A 79 -2.38 -7.01 10.95
C ASP A 79 -1.56 -7.64 9.82
N SER A 80 -1.70 -7.11 8.60
CA SER A 80 -0.95 -7.55 7.43
C SER A 80 0.36 -6.74 7.21
N ILE A 81 0.57 -5.64 7.96
CA ILE A 81 1.84 -4.88 7.98
C ILE A 81 2.86 -5.56 8.92
N GLY A 82 2.39 -6.23 9.98
CA GLY A 82 3.24 -6.89 10.99
C GLY A 82 3.96 -8.17 10.57
N GLY A 83 3.64 -8.76 9.40
CA GLY A 83 4.20 -10.04 8.95
C GLY A 83 5.62 -9.98 8.36
N ALA A 84 6.23 -8.80 8.22
CA ALA A 84 7.57 -8.64 7.61
C ALA A 84 8.72 -8.57 8.63
N HIS A 85 8.48 -8.97 9.89
CA HIS A 85 9.54 -9.22 10.88
C HIS A 85 9.44 -10.66 11.38
N GLY A 86 10.08 -11.57 10.66
CA GLY A 86 10.16 -12.98 11.05
C GLY A 86 11.04 -13.79 10.11
N ALA A 87 12.36 -13.76 10.35
CA ALA A 87 13.34 -14.85 10.22
C ALA A 87 14.77 -14.29 10.22
#